data_AF-A0A7S0H2B7-F1
#
_entry.id   AF-A0A7S0H2B7-F1
#
_cell.length_a   1.000
_cell.length_b   1.000
_cell.length_c   1.000
_cell.angle_alpha   90.00
_cell.angle_beta   90.00
_cell.angle_gamma   90.00
#
_symmetry.space_group_name_H-M   'P 1'
#
loop_
_entity.id
_entity.type
_entity.pdbx_description
1 polymer ?
#
loop_
_entity_poly.entity_id
_entity_poly.type
_entity_poly.pdbx_seq_one_letter_code
_entity_poly.pdbx_strand_id
1 'polypeptide(L)'
;PMCTESLPPPLPPADERALKILDEFDHHCHINWYPGHMAKALRLLRENLSSAQFIVEVRDARIPISSANPELDNVIKNKRRLIVFNKADLISNDDRQKLKKWAGVRGHDVAMTNALDQRSIRKVVPIIQKLAKPKYKSIPTLAAIIGFPNVGKSSLINSFRQHTRQRKGGKNSGRKKHGEVRGGGAA
;
A
#
# COMPACT_ATOMS: atom_id res chain seq x y z
N PRO A 1 27.80 -15.06 28.38
CA PRO A 1 27.93 -16.30 27.56
C PRO A 1 27.40 -16.06 26.13
N MET A 2 28.30 -15.82 25.18
CA MET A 2 27.96 -15.66 23.78
C MET A 2 27.58 -17.04 23.21
N CYS A 3 26.36 -17.19 22.70
CA CYS A 3 25.97 -18.34 21.90
C CYS A 3 26.75 -18.30 20.59
N THR A 4 27.71 -19.23 20.43
CA THR A 4 28.32 -19.50 19.14
C THR A 4 27.28 -20.19 18.26
N GLU A 5 26.71 -19.47 17.30
CA GLU A 5 26.01 -20.08 16.17
C GLU A 5 27.02 -20.96 15.41
N SER A 6 27.00 -22.26 15.69
CA SER A 6 27.69 -23.24 14.86
C SER A 6 27.07 -23.17 13.47
N LEU A 7 27.88 -22.89 12.45
CA LEU A 7 27.44 -22.97 11.06
C LEU A 7 26.73 -24.32 10.83
N PRO A 8 25.62 -24.34 10.08
CA PRO A 8 24.98 -25.60 9.72
C PRO A 8 25.99 -26.49 9.00
N PRO A 9 25.98 -27.81 9.26
CA PRO A 9 26.90 -28.72 8.60
C PRO A 9 26.77 -28.59 7.08
N PRO A 10 27.87 -28.74 6.32
CA PRO A 10 27.80 -28.74 4.87
C PRO A 10 26.81 -29.81 4.43
N LEU A 11 25.92 -29.45 3.51
CA LEU A 11 24.94 -30.37 2.96
C LEU A 11 25.67 -31.61 2.42
N PRO A 12 25.15 -32.83 2.66
CA PRO A 12 25.75 -34.03 2.12
C PRO A 12 25.85 -33.89 0.58
N PRO A 13 26.89 -34.47 -0.05
CA PRO A 13 27.00 -34.46 -1.51
C PRO A 13 25.70 -35.01 -2.08
N ALA A 14 25.04 -34.21 -2.94
CA ALA A 14 23.75 -34.55 -3.49
C ALA A 14 23.81 -35.96 -4.09
N ASP A 15 23.01 -36.86 -3.56
CA ASP A 15 22.90 -38.21 -4.08
C ASP A 15 22.45 -38.13 -5.55
N GLU A 16 22.93 -39.06 -6.37
CA GLU A 16 22.61 -39.12 -7.80
C GLU A 16 21.08 -39.17 -8.03
N ARG A 17 20.33 -39.64 -7.02
CA ARG A 17 18.86 -39.61 -6.98
C ARG A 17 18.31 -38.21 -6.77
N ALA A 18 18.82 -37.41 -5.83
CA ALA A 18 18.44 -36.01 -5.68
C ALA A 18 18.81 -35.18 -6.91
N LEU A 19 19.96 -35.45 -7.56
CA LEU A 19 20.32 -34.78 -8.80
C LEU A 19 19.34 -35.12 -9.93
N LYS A 20 18.93 -36.39 -10.08
CA LYS A 20 17.88 -36.80 -11.04
C LYS A 20 16.51 -36.20 -10.74
N ILE A 21 16.15 -36.10 -9.46
CA ILE A 21 14.91 -35.45 -9.02
C ILE A 21 14.96 -33.94 -9.35
N LEU A 22 16.08 -33.28 -9.06
CA LEU A 22 16.26 -31.85 -9.37
C LEU A 22 16.24 -31.59 -10.88
N ASP A 23 16.78 -32.50 -11.67
CA ASP A 23 16.74 -32.47 -13.14
C ASP A 23 15.32 -32.71 -13.69
N GLU A 24 14.53 -33.61 -13.06
CA GLU A 24 13.09 -33.76 -13.35
C GLU A 24 12.29 -32.49 -13.06
N PHE A 25 12.70 -31.71 -12.05
CA PHE A 25 12.11 -30.41 -11.72
C PHE A 25 12.75 -29.23 -12.46
N ASP A 26 13.89 -29.43 -13.13
CA ASP A 26 14.54 -28.41 -13.95
C ASP A 26 13.81 -28.31 -15.29
N HIS A 27 12.62 -27.72 -15.22
CA HIS A 27 12.02 -27.17 -16.41
C HIS A 27 12.93 -26.03 -16.86
N HIS A 28 13.70 -26.24 -17.95
CA HIS A 28 14.33 -25.19 -18.77
C HIS A 28 13.31 -24.19 -19.38
N CYS A 29 12.16 -24.02 -18.76
CA CYS A 29 11.28 -22.90 -18.93
C CYS A 29 12.01 -21.66 -18.42
N HIS A 30 12.39 -20.79 -19.33
CA HIS A 30 12.69 -19.40 -19.05
C HIS A 30 11.55 -18.82 -18.19
N ILE A 31 11.74 -18.77 -16.87
CA ILE A 31 10.66 -18.38 -15.95
C ILE A 31 10.48 -16.87 -16.12
N ASN A 32 9.54 -16.49 -16.97
CA ASN A 32 9.16 -15.09 -17.13
C ASN A 32 8.31 -14.67 -15.91
N TRP A 33 8.98 -14.43 -14.78
CA TRP A 33 8.40 -13.96 -13.51
C TRP A 33 7.64 -12.63 -13.62
N TYR A 34 7.72 -11.95 -14.77
CA TYR A 34 6.94 -10.77 -15.12
C TYR A 34 5.93 -11.08 -16.24
N PRO A 35 4.70 -11.53 -15.92
CA PRO A 35 3.67 -11.76 -16.93
C PRO A 35 3.43 -10.49 -17.75
N GLY A 36 3.10 -10.61 -19.04
CA GLY A 36 2.89 -9.47 -19.93
C GLY A 36 1.90 -8.42 -19.40
N HIS A 37 0.97 -8.83 -18.54
CA HIS A 37 0.06 -7.93 -17.82
C HIS A 37 0.78 -6.95 -16.87
N MET A 38 1.87 -7.37 -16.22
CA MET A 38 2.69 -6.47 -15.38
C MET A 38 3.45 -5.45 -16.23
N ALA A 39 4.01 -5.88 -17.36
CA ALA A 39 4.66 -4.98 -18.32
C ALA A 39 3.67 -3.95 -18.89
N LYS A 40 2.46 -4.39 -19.23
CA LYS A 40 1.35 -3.50 -19.64
C LYS A 40 0.98 -2.51 -18.53
N ALA A 41 0.86 -2.98 -17.28
CA ALA A 41 0.57 -2.11 -16.14
C ALA A 41 1.67 -1.08 -15.89
N LEU A 42 2.94 -1.45 -16.05
CA LEU A 42 4.07 -0.55 -15.91
C LEU A 42 4.10 0.49 -17.05
N ARG A 43 3.78 0.09 -18.28
CA ARG A 43 3.62 1.00 -19.42
C ARG A 43 2.50 2.02 -19.17
N LEU A 44 1.31 1.55 -18.78
CA LEU A 44 0.17 2.41 -18.43
C LEU A 44 0.51 3.34 -17.26
N LEU A 45 1.26 2.85 -16.28
CA LEU A 45 1.74 3.68 -15.19
C LEU A 45 2.64 4.80 -15.73
N ARG A 46 3.63 4.49 -16.57
CA ARG A 46 4.53 5.50 -17.18
C ARG A 46 3.77 6.56 -17.95
N GLU A 47 2.80 6.15 -18.78
CA GLU A 47 1.97 7.06 -19.58
C GLU A 47 1.13 8.01 -18.69
N ASN A 48 0.58 7.50 -17.57
CA ASN A 48 -0.29 8.27 -16.68
C ASN A 48 0.45 8.95 -15.51
N LEU A 49 1.73 8.67 -15.31
CA LEU A 49 2.49 9.17 -14.16
C LEU A 49 2.63 10.68 -14.20
N SER A 50 2.73 11.27 -15.39
CA SER A 50 2.82 12.72 -15.61
C SER A 50 1.70 13.47 -14.90
N SER A 51 0.47 12.98 -15.02
CA SER A 51 -0.75 13.54 -14.41
C SER A 51 -0.80 13.39 -12.89
N ALA A 52 -0.14 12.37 -12.33
CA ALA A 52 -0.14 12.11 -10.89
C ALA A 52 0.81 13.08 -10.17
N GLN A 53 0.27 13.89 -9.25
CA GLN A 53 1.04 14.86 -8.46
C GLN A 53 1.69 14.22 -7.23
N PHE A 54 1.10 13.12 -6.75
CA PHE A 54 1.54 12.41 -5.55
C PHE A 54 1.43 10.89 -5.73
N ILE A 55 2.30 10.14 -5.06
CA ILE A 55 2.32 8.68 -5.15
C ILE A 55 2.05 8.07 -3.78
N VAL A 56 1.16 7.09 -3.74
CA VAL A 56 0.94 6.22 -2.59
C VAL A 56 1.42 4.83 -2.97
N GLU A 57 2.56 4.43 -2.42
CA GLU A 57 3.14 3.12 -2.67
C GLU A 57 2.66 2.15 -1.59
N VAL A 58 1.90 1.12 -1.98
CA VAL A 58 1.35 0.14 -1.04
C VAL A 58 2.24 -1.09 -1.00
N ARG A 59 2.69 -1.44 0.20
CA ARG A 59 3.52 -2.62 0.50
C ARG A 59 2.81 -3.52 1.51
N ASP A 60 3.11 -4.81 1.50
CA ASP A 60 2.63 -5.74 2.55
C ASP A 60 3.59 -5.65 3.74
N ALA A 61 3.05 -5.35 4.93
CA ALA A 61 3.83 -5.13 6.13
C ALA A 61 4.64 -6.36 6.59
N ARG A 62 4.21 -7.56 6.19
CA ARG A 62 4.91 -8.83 6.52
C ARG A 62 6.17 -9.04 5.69
N ILE A 63 6.18 -8.50 4.47
CA ILE A 63 7.30 -8.61 3.51
C ILE A 63 7.67 -7.23 2.96
N PRO A 64 8.08 -6.29 3.82
CA PRO A 64 8.16 -4.86 3.49
C PRO A 64 9.27 -4.51 2.49
N ILE A 65 10.34 -5.33 2.47
CA ILE A 65 11.46 -5.19 1.54
C ILE A 65 11.13 -5.90 0.23
N SER A 66 10.65 -7.14 0.28
CA SER A 66 10.35 -7.94 -0.91
C SER A 66 9.14 -7.45 -1.71
N SER A 67 8.19 -6.75 -1.05
CA SER A 67 7.06 -6.10 -1.73
C SER A 67 7.41 -4.72 -2.31
N ALA A 68 8.68 -4.31 -2.26
CA ALA A 68 9.20 -3.16 -2.98
C ALA A 68 9.54 -3.54 -4.42
N ASN A 69 9.25 -2.66 -5.39
CA ASN A 69 9.62 -2.90 -6.78
C ASN A 69 10.70 -1.92 -7.24
N PRO A 70 11.95 -2.37 -7.50
CA PRO A 70 13.02 -1.52 -8.01
C PRO A 70 12.67 -0.82 -9.34
N GLU A 71 11.89 -1.47 -10.21
CA GLU A 71 11.42 -0.86 -11.47
C GLU A 71 10.47 0.32 -11.21
N LEU A 72 9.63 0.23 -10.17
CA LEU A 72 8.78 1.35 -9.77
C LEU A 72 9.63 2.49 -9.22
N ASP A 73 10.65 2.19 -8.42
CA ASP A 73 11.59 3.20 -7.90
C ASP A 73 12.21 4.02 -9.04
N ASN A 74 12.61 3.37 -10.14
CA ASN A 74 13.13 4.04 -11.33
C ASN A 74 12.10 4.96 -12.01
N VAL A 75 10.85 4.51 -12.12
CA VAL A 75 9.77 5.29 -12.75
C VAL A 75 9.36 6.49 -11.89
N ILE A 76 9.46 6.39 -10.56
CA ILE A 76 8.92 7.38 -9.62
C ILE A 76 9.96 8.32 -9.02
N LYS A 77 11.26 8.22 -9.39
CA LYS A 77 12.40 8.93 -8.77
C LYS A 77 12.15 10.40 -8.43
N ASN A 78 11.45 11.14 -9.29
CA ASN A 78 11.26 12.59 -9.14
C ASN A 78 9.93 13.00 -8.50
N LYS A 79 9.12 12.05 -8.01
CA LYS A 79 7.79 12.32 -7.45
C LYS A 79 7.77 12.07 -5.95
N ARG A 80 7.07 12.95 -5.22
CA ARG A 80 6.83 12.77 -3.79
C ARG A 80 5.95 11.54 -3.57
N ARG A 81 6.35 10.69 -2.62
CA ARG A 81 5.63 9.46 -2.29
C ARG A 81 5.44 9.27 -0.80
N LEU A 82 4.37 8.56 -0.44
CA LEU A 82 4.16 7.96 0.88
C LEU A 82 4.15 6.44 0.73
N ILE A 83 4.97 5.73 1.52
CA ILE A 83 4.92 4.27 1.57
C ILE A 83 3.91 3.83 2.63
N VAL A 84 2.89 3.10 2.19
CA VAL A 84 1.81 2.56 3.01
C VAL A 84 2.06 1.07 3.23
N PHE A 85 2.49 0.71 4.42
CA PHE A 85 2.56 -0.68 4.85
C PHE A 85 1.16 -1.15 5.26
N ASN A 86 0.51 -1.90 4.38
CA ASN A 86 -0.81 -2.48 4.60
C ASN A 86 -0.71 -3.85 5.29
N LYS A 87 -1.82 -4.31 5.88
CA LYS A 87 -1.91 -5.53 6.70
C LYS A 87 -1.02 -5.46 7.95
N ALA A 88 -0.86 -4.26 8.50
CA ALA A 88 0.02 -4.07 9.65
C ALA A 88 -0.48 -4.84 10.88
N ASP A 89 -1.76 -5.16 10.96
CA ASP A 89 -2.37 -6.07 11.96
C ASP A 89 -1.72 -7.45 12.03
N LEU A 90 -1.08 -7.91 10.95
CA LEU A 90 -0.41 -9.21 10.89
C LEU A 90 1.05 -9.19 11.38
N ILE A 91 1.54 -8.05 11.86
CA ILE A 91 2.92 -7.92 12.38
C ILE A 91 2.93 -7.38 13.81
N SER A 92 3.97 -7.78 14.55
CA SER A 92 4.18 -7.37 15.94
C SER A 92 4.42 -5.87 16.08
N ASN A 93 4.22 -5.32 17.28
CA ASN A 93 4.53 -3.92 17.55
C ASN A 93 6.02 -3.60 17.39
N ASP A 94 6.90 -4.55 17.70
CA ASP A 94 8.34 -4.41 17.56
C ASP A 94 8.74 -4.30 16.09
N ASP A 95 8.15 -5.13 15.22
CA ASP A 95 8.43 -5.07 13.78
C ASP A 95 7.89 -3.79 13.15
N ARG A 96 6.76 -3.27 13.63
CA ARG A 96 6.27 -1.94 13.23
C ARG A 96 7.26 -0.84 13.58
N GLN A 97 7.91 -0.92 14.75
CA GLN A 97 8.93 0.05 15.16
C GLN A 97 10.20 -0.07 14.32
N LYS A 98 10.67 -1.31 14.09
CA LYS A 98 11.82 -1.58 13.19
C LYS A 98 11.57 -1.02 11.81
N LEU A 99 10.36 -1.20 11.26
CA LEU A 99 10.00 -0.68 9.95
C LEU A 99 9.97 0.84 9.87
N LYS A 100 9.43 1.50 10.90
CA LYS A 100 9.47 2.97 10.99
C LYS A 100 10.91 3.48 11.06
N LYS A 101 11.78 2.84 11.84
CA LYS A 101 13.21 3.17 11.94
C LYS A 101 13.90 2.98 10.58
N TRP A 102 13.71 1.82 9.95
CA TRP A 102 14.26 1.51 8.62
C TRP A 102 13.85 2.55 7.59
N ALA A 103 12.58 2.97 7.59
CA ALA A 103 12.10 3.98 6.66
C ALA A 103 12.66 5.38 6.94
N GLY A 104 12.79 5.75 8.22
CA GLY A 104 13.38 7.02 8.63
C GLY A 104 14.84 7.14 8.19
N VAL A 105 15.63 6.08 8.34
CA VAL A 105 17.04 6.03 7.88
C VAL A 105 17.14 6.24 6.36
N ARG A 106 16.14 5.77 5.60
CA ARG A 106 16.08 5.93 4.13
C ARG A 106 15.38 7.23 3.67
N GLY A 107 14.96 8.09 4.60
CA GLY A 107 14.27 9.34 4.28
C GLY A 107 12.89 9.12 3.62
N HIS A 108 12.22 8.02 3.93
CA HIS A 108 10.89 7.74 3.40
C HIS A 108 9.80 8.08 4.42
N ASP A 109 8.79 8.84 3.97
CA ASP A 109 7.54 9.00 4.70
C ASP A 109 6.76 7.68 4.67
N VAL A 110 6.33 7.20 5.84
CA VAL A 110 5.62 5.92 5.96
C VAL A 110 4.38 5.98 6.83
N ALA A 111 3.40 5.15 6.46
CA ALA A 111 2.20 4.94 7.26
C ALA A 111 1.90 3.44 7.40
N MET A 112 1.51 3.05 8.61
CA MET A 112 1.06 1.68 8.91
C MET A 112 -0.47 1.65 8.82
N THR A 113 -1.02 0.67 8.10
CA THR A 113 -2.47 0.59 7.87
C THR A 113 -2.96 -0.84 7.89
N ASN A 114 -4.24 -0.98 8.24
CA ASN A 114 -5.06 -2.09 7.82
C ASN A 114 -6.15 -1.51 6.92
N ALA A 115 -6.15 -1.87 5.64
CA ALA A 115 -7.14 -1.37 4.68
C ALA A 115 -8.58 -1.74 5.07
N LEU A 116 -8.80 -2.77 5.87
CA LEU A 116 -10.14 -3.15 6.35
C LEU A 116 -10.60 -2.30 7.55
N ASP A 117 -9.68 -1.63 8.24
CA ASP A 117 -9.98 -0.76 9.38
C ASP A 117 -10.05 0.72 8.98
N GLN A 118 -11.25 1.29 9.09
CA GLN A 118 -11.48 2.70 8.76
C GLN A 118 -10.78 3.68 9.70
N ARG A 119 -10.42 3.29 10.93
CA ARG A 119 -9.68 4.16 11.85
C ARG A 119 -8.27 4.41 11.33
N SER A 120 -7.62 3.36 10.83
CA SER A 120 -6.31 3.45 10.19
C SER A 120 -6.32 4.41 9.00
N ILE A 121 -7.33 4.33 8.13
CA ILE A 121 -7.47 5.21 6.96
C ILE A 121 -7.61 6.68 7.35
N ARG A 122 -8.41 6.99 8.39
CA ARG A 122 -8.58 8.36 8.91
C ARG A 122 -7.25 9.01 9.33
N LYS A 123 -6.27 8.21 9.77
CA LYS A 123 -4.93 8.68 10.15
C LYS A 123 -4.03 8.92 8.94
N VAL A 124 -4.21 8.17 7.84
CA VAL A 124 -3.39 8.29 6.63
C VAL A 124 -3.79 9.47 5.77
N VAL A 125 -5.09 9.74 5.62
CA VAL A 125 -5.59 10.87 4.82
C VAL A 125 -4.92 12.21 5.15
N PRO A 126 -4.80 12.64 6.42
CA PRO A 126 -4.13 13.91 6.74
C PRO A 126 -2.63 13.89 6.43
N ILE A 127 -1.96 12.73 6.53
CA ILE A 127 -0.55 12.59 6.14
C ILE A 127 -0.41 12.81 4.62
N ILE A 128 -1.25 12.16 3.82
CA ILE A 128 -1.28 12.37 2.36
C ILE A 128 -1.52 13.85 2.04
N GLN A 129 -2.51 14.49 2.67
CA GLN A 129 -2.80 15.91 2.46
C GLN A 129 -1.62 16.82 2.81
N LYS A 130 -0.92 16.53 3.91
CA LYS A 130 0.28 17.28 4.33
C LYS A 130 1.45 17.10 3.35
N LEU A 131 1.67 15.88 2.87
CA LEU A 131 2.80 15.56 2.00
C LEU A 131 2.59 16.01 0.55
N ALA A 132 1.35 15.90 0.06
CA ALA A 132 1.03 16.21 -1.33
C ALA A 132 1.06 17.72 -1.64
N LYS A 133 0.98 18.59 -0.62
CA LYS A 133 1.14 20.05 -0.70
C LYS A 133 0.57 20.64 -2.01
N PRO A 134 -0.76 20.62 -2.22
CA PRO A 134 -1.34 21.14 -3.46
C PRO A 134 -0.94 22.59 -3.70
N LYS A 135 -0.56 22.92 -4.94
CA LYS A 135 -0.24 24.30 -5.34
C LYS A 135 -1.42 25.26 -5.15
N TYR A 136 -2.64 24.76 -5.37
CA TYR A 136 -3.88 25.52 -5.21
C TYR A 136 -4.92 24.66 -4.50
N LYS A 137 -5.63 25.23 -3.51
CA LYS A 137 -6.69 24.51 -2.78
C LYS A 137 -7.92 24.19 -3.66
N SER A 138 -8.09 24.91 -4.76
CA SER A 138 -9.19 24.73 -5.73
C SER A 138 -8.99 23.56 -6.68
N ILE A 139 -7.75 23.08 -6.85
CA ILE A 139 -7.44 22.00 -7.80
C ILE A 139 -7.34 20.67 -7.03
N PRO A 140 -8.07 19.62 -7.46
CA PRO A 140 -7.95 18.32 -6.83
C PRO A 140 -6.54 17.75 -7.03
N THR A 141 -5.93 17.28 -5.94
CA THR A 141 -4.65 16.57 -6.01
C THR A 141 -4.87 15.16 -6.52
N LEU A 142 -4.32 14.85 -7.70
CA LEU A 142 -4.36 13.50 -8.24
C LEU A 142 -3.24 12.66 -7.64
N ALA A 143 -3.60 11.58 -6.95
CA ALA A 143 -2.66 10.63 -6.37
C ALA A 143 -2.74 9.27 -7.08
N ALA A 144 -1.58 8.74 -7.48
CA ALA A 144 -1.48 7.39 -8.02
C ALA A 144 -1.25 6.39 -6.89
N ILE A 145 -1.97 5.26 -6.90
CA ILE A 145 -1.77 4.16 -5.96
C ILE A 145 -1.06 3.02 -6.70
N ILE A 146 0.15 2.69 -6.25
CA ILE A 146 1.02 1.68 -6.89
C ILE A 146 1.43 0.61 -5.89
N GLY A 147 1.93 -0.53 -6.37
CA GLY A 147 2.44 -1.62 -5.53
C GLY A 147 2.25 -3.02 -6.12
N PHE A 148 2.88 -4.02 -5.51
CA PHE A 148 2.81 -5.42 -5.94
C PHE A 148 1.38 -5.98 -5.97
N PRO A 149 1.09 -7.02 -6.77
CA PRO A 149 -0.17 -7.75 -6.69
C PRO A 149 -0.51 -8.16 -5.24
N ASN A 150 -1.79 -8.18 -4.90
CA ASN A 150 -2.30 -8.70 -3.61
C ASN A 150 -1.82 -8.01 -2.32
N VAL A 151 -1.09 -6.89 -2.40
CA VAL A 151 -0.74 -6.04 -1.24
C VAL A 151 -1.95 -5.28 -0.67
N GLY A 152 -3.09 -5.28 -1.37
CA GLY A 152 -4.35 -4.66 -0.91
C GLY A 152 -4.64 -3.27 -1.46
N LYS A 153 -4.13 -2.93 -2.65
CA LYS A 153 -4.41 -1.65 -3.35
C LYS A 153 -5.90 -1.38 -3.53
N SER A 154 -6.65 -2.37 -4.03
CA SER A 154 -8.09 -2.25 -4.27
C SER A 154 -8.87 -2.07 -2.97
N SER A 155 -8.49 -2.80 -1.92
CA SER A 155 -9.06 -2.63 -0.58
C SER A 155 -8.80 -1.21 -0.06
N LEU A 156 -7.59 -0.69 -0.23
CA LEU A 156 -7.23 0.67 0.18
C LEU A 156 -8.07 1.74 -0.56
N ILE A 157 -8.23 1.60 -1.89
CA ILE A 157 -9.08 2.48 -2.70
C ILE A 157 -10.53 2.46 -2.20
N ASN A 158 -11.06 1.27 -1.95
CA ASN A 158 -12.43 1.11 -1.47
C ASN A 158 -12.61 1.75 -0.09
N SER A 159 -11.62 1.63 0.78
CA SER A 159 -11.69 2.22 2.12
C SER A 159 -11.59 3.75 2.08
N PHE A 160 -10.77 4.33 1.19
CA PHE A 160 -10.80 5.78 0.94
C PHE A 160 -12.16 6.28 0.41
N ARG A 161 -12.78 5.52 -0.51
CA ARG A 161 -14.13 5.84 -1.03
C ARG A 161 -15.17 5.82 0.09
N GLN A 162 -15.16 4.79 0.94
CA GLN A 162 -16.07 4.68 2.09
C GLN A 162 -15.85 5.81 3.11
N HIS A 163 -14.59 6.12 3.46
CA HIS A 163 -14.27 7.24 4.35
C HIS A 163 -14.85 8.57 3.84
N THR A 164 -14.76 8.82 2.53
CA THR A 164 -15.31 10.03 1.90
C THR A 164 -16.84 10.06 1.96
N ARG A 165 -17.51 8.92 1.72
CA ARG A 165 -18.97 8.79 1.84
C ARG A 165 -19.46 9.07 3.27
N GLN A 166 -18.80 8.49 4.27
CA GLN A 166 -19.16 8.69 5.69
C GLN A 166 -19.04 10.15 6.12
N ARG A 167 -18.02 10.88 5.64
CA ARG A 167 -17.90 12.33 5.91
C ARG A 167 -19.01 13.17 5.28
N LYS A 168 -19.53 12.76 4.12
CA LYS A 168 -20.68 13.42 3.48
C LYS A 168 -22.01 13.07 4.17
N GLY A 169 -22.20 11.81 4.55
CA GLY A 169 -23.41 11.35 5.26
C GLY A 169 -23.57 11.97 6.65
N GLY A 170 -22.50 12.06 7.43
CA GLY A 170 -22.53 12.69 8.76
C GLY A 170 -22.76 14.21 8.76
N LYS A 171 -22.54 14.89 7.61
CA LYS A 171 -22.89 16.32 7.46
C LYS A 171 -24.38 16.54 7.19
N ASN A 172 -25.08 15.56 6.60
CA ASN A 172 -26.51 15.68 6.29
C ASN A 172 -27.44 15.26 7.44
N SER A 173 -26.97 14.48 8.42
CA SER A 173 -27.76 14.05 9.57
C SER A 173 -27.97 15.12 10.64
N GLY A 174 -27.26 16.26 10.56
CA GLY A 174 -27.40 17.39 11.49
C GLY A 174 -28.49 18.41 11.10
N ARG A 175 -29.12 18.29 9.93
CA ARG A 175 -30.18 19.19 9.48
C ARG A 175 -31.55 18.54 9.72
N LYS A 176 -31.92 18.33 10.99
CA LYS A 176 -33.33 18.07 11.33
C LYS A 176 -34.13 19.31 10.90
N LYS A 177 -34.94 19.17 9.85
CA LYS A 177 -35.93 20.18 9.47
C LYS A 177 -36.85 20.37 10.68
N HIS A 178 -36.88 21.57 11.25
CA HIS A 178 -38.02 21.99 12.06
C HIS A 178 -39.23 21.98 11.12
N GLY A 179 -40.08 20.96 11.25
CA GLY A 179 -41.35 20.87 10.54
C GLY A 179 -42.31 21.89 11.14
N GLU A 180 -42.68 22.87 10.32
CA GLU A 180 -43.75 23.82 10.57
C GLU A 180 -45.08 23.05 10.68
N VAL A 181 -45.68 23.06 11.87
CA VAL A 181 -47.04 22.55 12.10
C VAL A 181 -47.99 23.70 11.81
N ARG A 182 -48.55 23.75 10.60
CA ARG A 182 -49.75 24.54 10.29
C ARG A 182 -50.97 23.66 10.53
N GLY A 183 -51.48 23.69 11.76
CA GLY A 183 -52.82 23.21 12.09
C GLY A 183 -53.82 24.33 11.80
N GLY A 184 -54.49 24.26 10.65
CA GLY A 184 -55.68 25.04 10.35
C GLY A 184 -56.91 24.27 10.78
N GLY A 185 -57.77 24.90 11.56
CA GLY A 185 -59.07 24.36 11.97
C GLY A 185 -59.80 25.39 12.83
N ALA A 186 -60.51 26.31 12.18
CA ALA A 186 -61.47 27.20 12.80
C ALA A 186 -62.81 27.05 12.07
N ALA A 187 -63.87 26.82 12.87
CA ALA A 187 -65.31 26.86 12.59
C ALA A 187 -65.86 25.92 11.50
#